data_AF-A0A819TNR9-F1
#
_entry.id   AF-A0A819TNR9-F1
#
_cell.length_a   1.000
_cell.length_b   1.000
_cell.length_c   1.000
_cell.angle_alpha   90.00
_cell.angle_beta   90.00
_cell.angle_gamma   90.00
#
_symmetry.space_group_name_H-M   'P 1'
#
loop_
_entity.id
_entity.type
_entity.pdbx_description
1 polymer ?
#
loop_
_entity_poly.entity_id
_entity_poly.type
_entity_poly.pdbx_seq_one_letter_code
_entity_poly.pdbx_strand_id
1 'polypeptide(L)'
;MSSTKQHPNIVICGTPGVGKSRLCQELCSANKSLTYLNINDLAKQQKFLLEYDEENECQILNDDAVHDYLDDEYFQKSSPPSGLIIDYHSAGIVPDSDHIHGVFVIRC
;
A
#
# COMPACT_ATOMS: atom_id res chain seq x y z
N MET A 1 20.73 -7.27 -24.01
CA MET A 1 19.67 -7.54 -23.01
C MET A 1 19.32 -6.20 -22.40
N SER A 2 18.11 -5.68 -22.67
CA SER A 2 17.67 -4.42 -22.08
C SER A 2 17.53 -4.63 -20.58
N SER A 3 18.37 -4.01 -19.77
CA SER A 3 18.17 -3.99 -18.32
C SER A 3 16.86 -3.25 -18.06
N THR A 4 15.82 -3.99 -17.68
CA THR A 4 14.58 -3.41 -17.17
C THR A 4 14.96 -2.56 -15.96
N LYS A 5 14.75 -1.24 -16.06
CA LYS A 5 14.96 -0.34 -14.92
C LYS A 5 14.02 -0.78 -13.80
N GLN A 6 14.61 -1.20 -12.68
CA GLN A 6 13.86 -1.48 -11.47
C GLN A 6 13.60 -0.18 -10.71
N HIS A 7 12.39 -0.06 -10.16
CA HIS A 7 11.97 1.03 -9.31
C HIS A 7 11.70 0.50 -7.91
N PRO A 8 11.98 1.28 -6.85
CA PRO A 8 11.77 0.83 -5.49
C PRO A 8 10.28 0.68 -5.20
N ASN A 9 9.94 -0.37 -4.45
CA ASN A 9 8.65 -0.45 -3.78
C ASN A 9 8.73 0.29 -2.44
N ILE A 10 7.77 1.15 -2.15
CA ILE A 10 7.77 2.01 -0.97
C ILE A 10 6.40 2.03 -0.29
N VAL A 11 6.43 2.27 1.02
CA VAL A 11 5.23 2.49 1.83
C VAL A 11 5.17 3.97 2.18
N ILE A 12 4.04 4.62 1.91
CA ILE A 12 3.73 5.97 2.35
C ILE A 12 2.68 5.88 3.44
N CYS A 13 3.06 6.27 4.66
CA CYS A 13 2.18 6.18 5.83
C CYS A 13 2.16 7.44 6.67
N GLY A 14 1.35 7.45 7.73
CA GLY A 14 1.11 8.62 8.57
C GLY A 14 -0.38 8.86 8.81
N THR A 15 -0.68 9.74 9.76
CA THR A 15 -2.05 9.99 10.23
C THR A 15 -2.99 10.38 9.07
N PRO A 16 -4.29 10.05 9.14
CA PRO A 16 -5.26 10.53 8.16
C PRO A 16 -5.19 12.06 8.00
N GLY A 17 -5.26 12.55 6.76
CA GLY A 17 -5.22 13.99 6.44
C GLY A 17 -3.85 14.60 6.11
N VAL A 18 -2.71 13.93 6.38
CA VAL A 18 -1.36 14.48 6.13
C VAL A 18 -0.94 14.60 4.65
N GLY A 19 -1.84 14.28 3.71
CA GLY A 19 -1.57 14.41 2.26
C GLY A 19 -0.96 13.19 1.55
N LYS A 20 -0.95 12.00 2.18
CA LYS A 20 -0.40 10.75 1.61
C LYS A 20 -0.91 10.45 0.19
N SER A 21 -2.23 10.34 0.03
CA SER A 21 -2.83 9.95 -1.25
C SER A 21 -2.54 10.97 -2.35
N ARG A 22 -2.45 12.26 -2.01
CA ARG A 22 -2.05 13.31 -2.96
C ARG A 22 -0.61 13.13 -3.41
N LEU A 23 0.31 12.90 -2.46
CA LEU A 23 1.71 12.62 -2.76
C LEU A 23 1.86 11.40 -3.68
N CYS A 24 1.18 10.30 -3.38
CA CYS A 24 1.23 9.09 -4.20
C CYS A 24 0.72 9.33 -5.63
N GLN A 25 -0.37 10.07 -5.79
CA GLN A 25 -0.91 10.45 -7.10
C GLN A 25 0.06 11.31 -7.92
N GLU A 26 0.74 12.27 -7.27
CA GLU A 26 1.74 13.11 -7.92
C GLU A 26 2.98 12.30 -8.34
N LEU A 27 3.44 11.35 -7.51
CA LEU A 27 4.54 10.44 -7.84
C LEU A 27 4.22 9.60 -9.08
N CYS A 28 3.04 8.97 -9.14
CA CYS A 28 2.62 8.20 -10.32
C CYS A 28 2.39 9.07 -11.57
N SER A 29 1.95 10.31 -11.38
CA SER A 29 1.81 11.28 -12.48
C SER A 29 3.17 11.67 -13.07
N ALA A 30 4.19 11.84 -12.21
CA ALA A 30 5.55 12.17 -12.60
C ALA A 30 6.32 10.97 -13.18
N ASN A 31 6.03 9.75 -12.72
CA ASN A 31 6.66 8.52 -13.21
C ASN A 31 5.62 7.41 -13.45
N LYS A 32 5.32 7.17 -14.73
CA LYS A 32 4.35 6.16 -15.19
C LYS A 32 4.77 4.71 -14.93
N SER A 33 6.03 4.47 -14.55
CA SER A 33 6.50 3.14 -14.16
C SER A 33 6.17 2.79 -12.71
N LEU A 34 5.57 3.71 -11.95
CA LEU A 34 5.11 3.48 -10.57
C LEU A 34 3.65 3.07 -10.56
N THR A 35 3.31 2.11 -9.70
CA THR A 35 1.94 1.62 -9.49
C THR A 35 1.47 2.00 -8.10
N TYR A 36 0.33 2.68 -8.03
CA TYR A 36 -0.27 3.14 -6.78
C TYR A 36 -1.28 2.12 -6.26
N LEU A 37 -1.13 1.72 -5.00
CA LEU A 37 -2.05 0.84 -4.28
C LEU A 37 -2.57 1.56 -3.03
N ASN A 38 -3.86 1.87 -3.02
CA ASN A 38 -4.55 2.36 -1.83
C ASN A 38 -5.18 1.18 -1.07
N ILE A 39 -4.81 1.01 0.19
CA ILE A 39 -5.31 -0.13 0.98
C ILE A 39 -6.81 -0.04 1.28
N ASN A 40 -7.39 1.15 1.41
CA ASN A 40 -8.84 1.28 1.63
C ASN A 40 -9.64 0.84 0.39
N ASP A 41 -9.16 1.20 -0.80
CA ASP A 41 -9.80 0.80 -2.05
C ASP A 41 -9.63 -0.71 -2.28
N LEU A 42 -8.45 -1.25 -1.99
CA LEU A 42 -8.19 -2.68 -2.02
C LEU A 42 -9.16 -3.44 -1.10
N ALA A 43 -9.29 -2.99 0.15
CA ALA A 43 -10.16 -3.63 1.14
C ALA A 43 -11.62 -3.67 0.69
N LYS A 44 -12.13 -2.59 0.09
CA LYS A 44 -13.48 -2.55 -0.48
C LYS A 44 -13.64 -3.49 -1.67
N GLN A 45 -12.65 -3.54 -2.56
CA GLN A 45 -12.70 -4.37 -3.77
C GLN A 45 -12.64 -5.86 -3.43
N GLN A 46 -11.76 -6.26 -2.50
CA GLN A 46 -11.57 -7.65 -2.09
C GLN A 46 -12.48 -8.10 -0.95
N LYS A 47 -13.30 -7.17 -0.42
CA LYS A 47 -14.22 -7.41 0.71
C LYS A 47 -13.48 -7.83 2.00
N PHE A 48 -12.35 -7.18 2.28
CA PHE A 48 -11.58 -7.34 3.53
C PHE A 48 -12.13 -6.46 4.65
N LEU A 49 -13.45 -6.44 4.80
CA LEU A 49 -14.15 -5.67 5.81
C LEU A 49 -14.88 -6.64 6.73
N LEU A 50 -14.78 -6.39 8.03
CA LEU A 50 -15.43 -7.17 9.09
C LEU A 50 -16.77 -6.52 9.47
N GLU A 51 -17.19 -6.66 10.72
CA GLU A 51 -18.37 -5.98 11.25
C GLU A 51 -18.26 -4.44 11.20
N TYR A 52 -19.42 -3.80 11.30
CA TYR A 52 -19.51 -2.36 11.44
C TYR A 52 -19.25 -1.95 12.89
N ASP A 53 -18.37 -0.98 13.07
CA ASP A 53 -18.14 -0.29 14.34
C ASP A 53 -19.12 0.88 14.46
N GLU A 54 -20.10 0.73 15.34
CA GLU A 54 -21.12 1.75 15.62
C GLU A 54 -20.57 3.00 16.31
N GLU A 55 -19.45 2.91 17.05
CA GLU A 55 -18.87 4.06 17.75
C GLU A 55 -18.14 5.00 16.78
N ASN A 56 -17.38 4.42 15.86
CA ASN A 56 -16.62 5.17 14.84
C ASN A 56 -17.38 5.33 13.53
N GLU A 57 -18.61 4.81 13.44
CA GLU A 57 -19.47 4.83 12.27
C GLU A 57 -18.77 4.30 10.99
N CYS A 58 -17.95 3.26 11.11
CA CYS A 58 -17.16 2.73 9.99
C CYS A 58 -17.07 1.20 10.00
N GLN A 59 -16.71 0.61 8.85
CA GLN A 59 -16.43 -0.82 8.76
C GLN A 59 -15.03 -1.11 9.29
N ILE A 60 -14.88 -2.15 10.10
CA ILE A 60 -13.58 -2.57 10.62
C ILE A 60 -12.79 -3.25 9.48
N LEU A 61 -11.53 -2.87 9.30
CA LEU A 61 -10.65 -3.50 8.33
C LEU A 61 -10.21 -4.87 8.84
N ASN A 62 -10.21 -5.88 7.96
CA ASN A 62 -9.54 -7.14 8.24
C ASN A 62 -8.05 -7.01 7.91
N ASP A 63 -7.24 -6.61 8.90
CA ASP A 63 -5.80 -6.37 8.73
C ASP A 63 -5.06 -7.64 8.28
N ASP A 64 -5.39 -8.80 8.86
CA ASP A 64 -4.77 -10.08 8.50
C ASP A 64 -5.04 -10.44 7.04
N ALA A 65 -6.28 -10.28 6.57
CA ALA A 65 -6.63 -10.57 5.18
C ALA A 65 -5.92 -9.63 4.17
N VAL A 66 -5.73 -8.36 4.53
CA VAL A 66 -4.94 -7.44 3.70
C VAL A 66 -3.48 -7.85 3.69
N HIS A 67 -2.91 -8.15 4.86
CA HIS A 67 -1.52 -8.57 4.99
C HIS A 67 -1.25 -9.82 4.14
N ASP A 68 -2.06 -10.86 4.30
CA ASP A 68 -1.93 -12.12 3.55
C ASP A 68 -2.08 -11.89 2.05
N TYR A 69 -3.04 -11.05 1.65
CA TYR A 69 -3.19 -10.68 0.24
C TYR A 69 -1.96 -9.95 -0.31
N LEU A 70 -1.40 -9.00 0.45
CA LEU A 70 -0.21 -8.27 0.03
C LEU A 70 0.98 -9.22 -0.13
N ASP A 71 1.16 -10.12 0.82
CA ASP A 71 2.26 -11.10 0.80
C ASP A 71 2.12 -12.04 -0.39
N ASP A 72 0.97 -12.71 -0.55
CA ASP A 72 0.72 -13.66 -1.63
C ASP A 72 0.74 -12.99 -3.02
N GLU A 73 0.11 -11.83 -3.16
CA GLU A 73 -0.08 -11.22 -4.48
C GLU A 73 1.11 -10.40 -4.97
N TYR A 74 1.91 -9.84 -4.06
CA TYR A 74 3.00 -8.94 -4.42
C TYR A 74 4.38 -9.43 -3.97
N PHE A 75 4.53 -10.11 -2.83
CA PHE A 75 5.86 -10.32 -2.24
C PHE A 75 6.37 -11.76 -2.29
N GLN A 76 5.50 -12.77 -2.25
CA GLN A 76 5.89 -14.18 -2.37
C GLN A 76 6.00 -14.67 -3.82
N LYS A 77 5.47 -13.91 -4.80
CA LYS A 77 5.55 -14.32 -6.20
C LYS A 77 7.00 -14.33 -6.70
N SER A 78 7.29 -15.26 -7.62
CA SER A 78 8.61 -15.40 -8.25
C SER A 78 9.10 -14.15 -9.02
N SER A 79 8.19 -13.20 -9.27
CA SER A 79 8.50 -11.89 -9.82
C SER A 79 7.74 -10.81 -9.03
N PRO A 80 8.30 -10.31 -7.93
CA PRO A 80 7.73 -9.19 -7.17
C PRO A 80 7.57 -7.95 -8.07
N PRO A 81 6.63 -7.05 -7.74
CA PRO A 81 6.45 -5.82 -8.49
C PRO A 81 7.70 -4.95 -8.37
N SER A 82 7.89 -4.11 -9.38
CA SER A 82 8.87 -3.03 -9.38
C SER A 82 8.11 -1.72 -9.44
N GLY A 83 8.36 -0.81 -8.49
CA GLY A 83 7.75 0.52 -8.45
C GLY A 83 6.38 0.59 -7.76
N LEU A 84 6.07 -0.32 -6.84
CA LEU A 84 4.82 -0.30 -6.07
C LEU A 84 4.86 0.78 -4.98
N ILE A 85 3.82 1.61 -4.91
CA ILE A 85 3.61 2.60 -3.84
C ILE A 85 2.38 2.17 -3.05
N ILE A 86 2.57 1.81 -1.79
CA ILE A 86 1.49 1.42 -0.88
C ILE A 86 1.10 2.64 -0.03
N ASP A 87 -0.17 3.06 -0.08
CA ASP A 87 -0.74 4.13 0.75
C ASP A 87 -1.69 3.57 1.78
N TYR A 88 -1.31 3.73 3.05
CA TYR A 88 -2.18 3.48 4.18
C TYR A 88 -1.78 4.30 5.39
N HIS A 89 -2.62 4.38 6.41
CA HIS A 89 -2.31 5.19 7.58
C HIS A 89 -1.26 4.51 8.50
N SER A 90 -1.20 3.18 8.49
CA SER A 90 -0.24 2.36 9.25
C SER A 90 0.62 1.52 8.31
N ALA A 91 1.91 1.39 8.61
CA ALA A 91 2.81 0.48 7.88
C ALA A 91 2.70 -0.97 8.37
N GLY A 92 2.14 -1.21 9.56
CA GLY A 92 2.13 -2.55 10.19
C GLY A 92 1.27 -3.59 9.46
N ILE A 93 0.45 -3.17 8.50
CA ILE A 93 -0.35 -4.07 7.66
C ILE A 93 0.45 -4.65 6.47
N VAL A 94 1.63 -4.10 6.19
CA VAL A 94 2.50 -4.54 5.10
C VAL A 94 3.41 -5.64 5.62
N PRO A 95 3.56 -6.77 4.92
CA PRO A 95 4.44 -7.85 5.34
C PRO A 95 5.90 -7.43 5.36
N ASP A 96 6.66 -8.02 6.28
CA ASP A 96 8.10 -7.91 6.32
C ASP A 96 8.69 -8.56 5.06
N SER A 97 9.19 -7.72 4.14
CA SER A 97 9.68 -8.17 2.84
C SER A 97 10.94 -7.42 2.43
N ASP A 98 11.95 -8.16 1.97
CA ASP A 98 13.16 -7.61 1.34
C ASP A 98 12.86 -6.82 0.06
N HIS A 99 11.62 -6.89 -0.44
CA HIS A 99 11.15 -6.13 -1.60
C HIS A 99 10.54 -4.77 -1.24
N ILE A 100 10.45 -4.41 0.05
CA ILE A 100 10.13 -3.04 0.50
C ILE A 100 11.44 -2.28 0.74
N HIS A 101 11.64 -1.21 -0.03
CA HIS A 101 12.92 -0.48 -0.04
C HIS A 101 12.90 0.80 0.79
N GLY A 102 11.73 1.23 1.25
CA GLY A 102 11.59 2.43 2.06
C GLY A 102 10.19 2.62 2.62
N VAL A 103 10.13 3.18 3.83
CA VAL A 103 8.90 3.57 4.52
C VAL A 103 9.00 5.05 4.85
N PHE A 104 8.03 5.84 4.39
CA PHE A 104 8.00 7.29 4.57
C PHE A 104 6.78 7.68 5.41
N VAL A 105 7.03 8.14 6.64
CA VAL A 105 6.00 8.66 7.54
C VAL A 105 5.81 10.15 7.26
N ILE A 106 4.69 10.52 6.65
CA ILE A 106 4.37 11.91 6.31
C ILE A 106 3.86 12.64 7.56
N ARG A 107 4.33 13.88 7.75
CA ARG A 107 4.02 14.75 8.90
C ARG A 107 3.59 16.13 8.40
N CYS A 108 2.71 16.79 9.15
CA CYS A 108 2.24 18.16 8.93
C CYS A 108 2.28 18.96 10.23
#